data_AF-M1ESF8-F1
#
_entry.id   AF-M1ESF8-F1
#
_cell.length_a   1.000
_cell.length_b   1.000
_cell.length_c   1.000
_cell.angle_alpha   90.00
_cell.angle_beta   90.00
_cell.angle_gamma   90.00
#
_symmetry.space_group_name_H-M   'P 1'
#
loop_
_entity.id
_entity.type
_entity.pdbx_description
1 polymer ?
#
loop_
_entity_poly.entity_id
_entity_poly.type
_entity_poly.pdbx_seq_one_letter_code
_entity_poly.pdbx_strand_id
1 'polypeptide(L)'
;VSLILSDVVGDPVEVIASGPTVASVHSVQDCLHILNHYGLRAALPRSVKTVLAQSDSDPHGPHSCGHVLNVIIGSNALALAEAQRQAEALGYRAVVLSAAIQGDVKSVARFYGLLTRVAGAHLTPPVTRASVEEEAQLWELAAELHLPDLQLKEALEAVVEAGGPVCLLAGGEPTVQLQGSGKGGRNQELALRVGAELGQRPLGPLEVLFLSGGTDGQDGPTEAAGAWVVPELASQAAAEGLDVAAFLSRNDSHTFFRCFRGGAHLLHTGLTGTNVMDAHLLFLR
;
A
#
# COMPACT_ATOMS: atom_id res chain seq x y z
N VAL A 1 -3.86 -14.34 -26.97
CA VAL A 1 -2.85 -13.89 -25.97
C VAL A 1 -3.30 -12.54 -25.46
N SER A 2 -3.44 -12.40 -24.14
CA SER A 2 -3.79 -11.15 -23.46
C SER A 2 -2.58 -10.67 -22.68
N LEU A 3 -2.23 -9.40 -22.81
CA LEU A 3 -1.19 -8.74 -22.03
C LEU A 3 -1.88 -7.79 -21.05
N ILE A 4 -1.63 -7.98 -19.75
CA ILE A 4 -2.41 -7.38 -18.68
C ILE A 4 -1.53 -6.46 -17.85
N LEU A 5 -2.02 -5.24 -17.62
CA LEU A 5 -1.52 -4.33 -16.61
C LEU A 5 -2.48 -4.41 -15.41
N SER A 6 -2.00 -4.88 -14.28
CA SER A 6 -2.80 -5.11 -13.08
C SER A 6 -2.75 -3.90 -12.16
N ASP A 7 -3.92 -3.34 -11.88
CA ASP A 7 -4.18 -2.34 -10.85
C ASP A 7 -4.89 -2.93 -9.62
N VAL A 8 -4.92 -4.27 -9.49
CA VAL A 8 -5.62 -4.97 -8.41
C VAL A 8 -4.62 -5.75 -7.56
N VAL A 9 -4.72 -5.61 -6.23
CA VAL A 9 -3.82 -6.31 -5.31
C VAL A 9 -3.91 -7.83 -5.51
N GLY A 10 -2.75 -8.49 -5.60
CA GLY A 10 -2.64 -9.94 -5.80
C GLY A 10 -2.78 -10.39 -7.26
N ASP A 11 -2.98 -9.46 -8.19
CA ASP A 11 -3.13 -9.70 -9.62
C ASP A 11 -4.17 -10.79 -10.03
N PRO A 12 -5.37 -10.85 -9.43
CA PRO A 12 -6.40 -11.84 -9.78
C PRO A 12 -7.01 -11.56 -11.18
N VAL A 13 -6.61 -12.35 -12.17
CA VAL A 13 -6.97 -12.17 -13.59
C VAL A 13 -8.48 -12.21 -13.83
N GLU A 14 -9.22 -12.96 -13.01
CA GLU A 14 -10.69 -13.05 -13.03
C GLU A 14 -11.39 -11.77 -12.56
N VAL A 15 -10.71 -10.93 -11.77
CA VAL A 15 -11.26 -9.66 -11.27
C VAL A 15 -10.85 -8.51 -12.20
N ILE A 16 -9.63 -8.53 -12.74
CA ILE A 16 -9.11 -7.49 -13.62
C ILE A 16 -10.01 -7.37 -14.86
N ALA A 17 -10.60 -6.18 -15.05
CA ALA A 17 -11.60 -5.92 -16.10
C ALA A 17 -12.77 -6.93 -16.14
N SER A 18 -13.09 -7.56 -15.00
CA SER A 18 -14.06 -8.67 -14.89
C SER A 18 -13.70 -9.93 -15.70
N GLY A 19 -12.40 -10.18 -15.90
CA GLY A 19 -11.88 -11.44 -16.44
C GLY A 19 -12.41 -11.81 -17.83
N PRO A 20 -12.38 -10.93 -18.85
CA PRO A 20 -12.99 -11.19 -20.16
C PRO A 20 -12.34 -12.35 -20.93
N THR A 21 -11.17 -12.80 -20.46
CA THR A 21 -10.38 -13.88 -21.03
C THR A 21 -10.12 -15.00 -20.02
N VAL A 22 -10.92 -15.05 -18.95
CA VAL A 22 -10.93 -16.10 -17.93
C VAL A 22 -12.33 -16.69 -17.87
N ALA A 23 -12.42 -18.01 -17.71
CA ALA A 23 -13.71 -18.64 -17.52
C ALA A 23 -14.29 -18.20 -16.17
N SER A 24 -15.53 -17.69 -16.17
CA SER A 24 -16.24 -17.37 -14.93
C SER A 24 -16.51 -18.65 -14.13
N VAL A 25 -16.20 -18.62 -12.84
CA VAL A 25 -16.59 -19.67 -11.88
C VAL A 25 -17.99 -19.44 -11.31
N HIS A 26 -18.59 -18.28 -11.58
CA HIS A 26 -19.91 -17.90 -11.08
C HIS A 26 -21.02 -18.26 -12.06
N SER A 27 -22.13 -18.71 -11.50
CA SER A 27 -23.36 -19.08 -12.20
C SER A 27 -24.39 -17.95 -12.20
N VAL A 28 -25.41 -18.08 -13.05
CA VAL A 28 -26.63 -17.25 -12.97
C VAL A 28 -27.29 -17.38 -11.59
N GLN A 29 -27.21 -18.54 -10.94
CA GLN A 29 -27.81 -18.75 -9.61
C GLN A 29 -27.12 -17.91 -8.53
N ASP A 30 -25.80 -17.71 -8.63
CA ASP A 30 -25.05 -16.83 -7.73
C ASP A 30 -25.50 -15.38 -7.91
N CYS A 31 -25.67 -14.93 -9.16
CA CYS A 31 -26.23 -13.62 -9.46
C CYS A 31 -27.63 -13.43 -8.86
N LEU A 32 -28.51 -14.43 -9.00
CA LEU A 32 -29.86 -14.39 -8.43
C LEU A 32 -29.85 -14.38 -6.90
N HIS A 33 -28.90 -15.08 -6.27
CA HIS A 33 -28.72 -15.06 -4.82
C HIS A 33 -28.38 -13.65 -4.32
N ILE A 34 -27.40 -12.99 -4.95
CA ILE A 34 -27.02 -11.60 -4.63
C ILE A 34 -28.21 -10.65 -4.79
N LEU A 35 -28.92 -10.73 -5.92
CA LEU A 35 -30.08 -9.89 -6.21
C LEU A 35 -31.21 -10.06 -5.20
N ASN A 36 -31.42 -11.27 -4.68
CA ASN A 36 -32.39 -11.55 -3.64
C ASN A 36 -31.93 -11.01 -2.29
N HIS A 37 -30.65 -11.22 -1.95
CA HIS A 37 -30.06 -10.73 -0.69
C HIS A 37 -30.25 -9.22 -0.52
N TYR A 38 -30.06 -8.45 -1.59
CA TYR A 38 -30.26 -7.00 -1.59
C TYR A 38 -31.69 -6.54 -1.96
N GLY A 39 -32.64 -7.45 -2.15
CA GLY A 39 -34.04 -7.11 -2.48
C GLY A 39 -34.25 -6.43 -3.85
N LEU A 40 -33.29 -6.55 -4.77
CA LEU A 40 -33.28 -5.82 -6.04
C LEU A 40 -34.05 -6.52 -7.16
N ARG A 41 -34.41 -7.79 -6.99
CA ARG A 41 -35.01 -8.62 -8.05
C ARG A 41 -36.26 -8.00 -8.69
N ALA A 42 -37.12 -7.36 -7.90
CA ALA A 42 -38.32 -6.72 -8.40
C ALA A 42 -38.00 -5.50 -9.27
N ALA A 43 -37.00 -4.70 -8.87
CA ALA A 43 -36.57 -3.46 -9.51
C ALA A 43 -35.80 -3.67 -10.83
N LEU A 44 -35.38 -4.91 -11.15
CA LEU A 44 -34.62 -5.17 -12.37
C LEU A 44 -35.41 -4.84 -13.64
N PRO A 45 -34.77 -4.20 -14.63
CA PRO A 45 -35.33 -4.01 -15.97
C PRO A 45 -35.72 -5.34 -16.62
N ARG A 46 -36.71 -5.29 -17.52
CA ARG A 46 -37.18 -6.49 -18.24
C ARG A 46 -36.05 -7.16 -19.03
N SER A 47 -35.19 -6.39 -19.69
CA SER A 47 -34.05 -6.91 -20.46
C SER A 47 -33.11 -7.75 -19.60
N VAL A 48 -32.78 -7.30 -18.38
CA VAL A 48 -31.91 -8.02 -17.45
C VAL A 48 -32.58 -9.32 -16.97
N LYS A 49 -33.87 -9.26 -16.64
CA LYS A 49 -34.66 -10.46 -16.28
C LYS A 49 -34.68 -11.49 -17.41
N THR A 50 -34.76 -11.03 -18.66
CA THR A 50 -34.71 -11.91 -19.83
C THR A 50 -33.36 -12.62 -19.96
N VAL A 51 -32.24 -11.91 -19.82
CA VAL A 51 -30.90 -12.52 -19.88
C VAL A 51 -30.70 -13.52 -18.73
N LEU A 52 -31.06 -13.14 -17.50
CA LEU A 52 -30.95 -14.03 -16.33
C LEU A 52 -31.87 -15.26 -16.38
N ALA A 53 -32.88 -15.26 -17.26
CA ALA A 53 -33.76 -16.42 -17.47
C ALA A 53 -33.24 -17.39 -18.54
N GLN A 54 -32.22 -17.00 -19.31
CA GLN A 54 -31.60 -17.86 -20.31
C GLN A 54 -30.68 -18.88 -19.63
N SER A 55 -30.80 -20.15 -20.04
CA SER A 55 -30.02 -21.27 -19.49
C SER A 55 -28.74 -21.45 -20.30
N ASP A 56 -27.71 -20.62 -20.09
CA ASP A 56 -26.51 -20.72 -20.94
C ASP A 56 -25.18 -20.30 -20.32
N SER A 57 -25.04 -20.41 -19.01
CA SER A 57 -23.72 -20.36 -18.39
C SER A 57 -23.59 -21.55 -17.46
N ASP A 58 -23.20 -22.69 -18.04
CA ASP A 58 -22.66 -23.80 -17.26
C ASP A 58 -21.31 -23.35 -16.68
N PRO A 59 -21.20 -23.08 -15.37
CA PRO A 59 -19.94 -22.70 -14.74
C PRO A 59 -18.94 -23.86 -14.70
N HIS A 60 -19.40 -25.08 -15.04
CA HIS A 60 -18.61 -26.31 -15.09
C HIS A 60 -18.15 -26.67 -16.51
N GLY A 61 -18.38 -25.80 -17.50
CA GLY A 61 -17.70 -25.89 -18.79
C GLY A 61 -16.17 -25.88 -18.60
N PRO A 62 -15.38 -26.34 -19.59
CA PRO A 62 -13.93 -26.52 -19.39
C PRO A 62 -13.29 -25.22 -18.89
N HIS A 63 -12.84 -25.23 -17.64
CA HIS A 63 -12.20 -24.10 -16.95
C HIS A 63 -10.92 -23.61 -17.64
N SER A 64 -10.39 -24.41 -18.57
CA SER A 64 -9.25 -24.05 -19.41
C SER A 64 -9.65 -23.90 -20.87
N CYS A 65 -9.61 -22.67 -21.36
CA CYS A 65 -9.54 -22.42 -22.79
C CYS A 65 -8.07 -22.60 -23.19
N GLY A 66 -7.66 -23.80 -23.62
CA GLY A 66 -6.25 -24.10 -23.97
C GLY A 66 -5.65 -23.24 -25.10
N HIS A 67 -6.46 -22.43 -25.77
CA HIS A 67 -6.05 -21.43 -26.77
C HIS A 67 -5.87 -20.01 -26.21
N VAL A 68 -6.18 -19.80 -24.92
CA VAL A 68 -6.06 -18.52 -24.23
C VAL A 68 -4.82 -18.53 -23.34
N LEU A 69 -4.01 -17.48 -23.47
CA LEU A 69 -2.82 -17.24 -22.67
C LEU A 69 -2.94 -15.82 -22.12
N ASN A 70 -2.99 -15.69 -20.80
CA ASN A 70 -3.00 -14.43 -20.08
C ASN A 70 -1.63 -14.21 -19.45
N VAL A 71 -1.04 -13.04 -19.68
CA VAL A 71 0.28 -12.66 -19.17
C VAL A 71 0.18 -11.31 -18.49
N ILE A 72 0.51 -11.25 -17.21
CA ILE A 72 0.68 -10.00 -16.48
C ILE A 72 2.03 -9.42 -16.90
N ILE A 73 2.00 -8.25 -17.55
CA ILE A 73 3.18 -7.54 -18.04
C ILE A 73 3.51 -6.29 -17.23
N GLY A 74 2.62 -5.89 -16.32
CA GLY A 74 2.92 -4.91 -15.29
C GLY A 74 1.98 -5.09 -14.10
N SER A 75 2.56 -5.01 -12.91
CA SER A 75 1.87 -5.09 -11.63
C SER A 75 2.74 -4.47 -10.55
N ASN A 76 2.21 -4.34 -9.34
CA ASN A 76 2.93 -3.78 -8.21
C ASN A 76 4.19 -4.61 -7.88
N ALA A 77 4.08 -5.94 -7.92
CA ALA A 77 5.20 -6.84 -7.71
C ALA A 77 6.35 -6.60 -8.72
N LEU A 78 6.02 -6.39 -9.99
CA LEU A 78 7.02 -6.07 -11.02
C LEU A 78 7.67 -4.69 -10.79
N ALA A 79 6.88 -3.68 -10.39
CA ALA A 79 7.39 -2.36 -10.06
C ALA A 79 8.32 -2.39 -8.82
N LEU A 80 7.95 -3.14 -7.77
CA LEU A 80 8.76 -3.32 -6.57
C LEU A 80 10.04 -4.11 -6.84
N ALA A 81 10.00 -5.13 -7.69
CA ALA A 81 11.19 -5.87 -8.10
C ALA A 81 12.20 -4.95 -8.80
N GLU A 82 11.75 -4.04 -9.68
CA GLU A 82 12.64 -3.07 -10.29
C GLU A 82 13.13 -2.03 -9.28
N ALA A 83 12.27 -1.54 -8.38
CA ALA A 83 12.67 -0.64 -7.31
C ALA A 83 13.73 -1.26 -6.38
N GLN A 84 13.59 -2.55 -6.06
CA GLN A 84 14.57 -3.32 -5.29
C GLN A 84 15.92 -3.35 -6.02
N ARG A 85 15.95 -3.70 -7.31
CA ARG A 85 17.18 -3.70 -8.11
C ARG A 85 17.85 -2.33 -8.16
N GLN A 86 17.07 -1.25 -8.26
CA GLN A 86 17.61 0.11 -8.25
C GLN A 86 18.20 0.48 -6.88
N ALA A 87 17.53 0.12 -5.78
CA ALA A 87 18.06 0.33 -4.43
C ALA A 87 19.38 -0.44 -4.21
N GLU A 88 19.46 -1.69 -4.67
CA GLU A 88 20.69 -2.50 -4.64
C GLU A 88 21.82 -1.86 -5.46
N ALA A 89 21.52 -1.35 -6.65
CA ALA A 89 22.49 -0.63 -7.48
C ALA A 89 23.01 0.66 -6.81
N LEU A 90 22.22 1.27 -5.93
CA LEU A 90 22.61 2.41 -5.10
C LEU A 90 23.36 2.01 -3.81
N GLY A 91 23.59 0.71 -3.59
CA GLY A 91 24.36 0.19 -2.46
C GLY A 91 23.54 -0.14 -1.20
N TYR A 92 22.21 -0.17 -1.30
CA TYR A 92 21.35 -0.61 -0.21
C TYR A 92 21.20 -2.12 -0.20
N ARG A 93 21.14 -2.72 0.99
CA ARG A 93 20.52 -4.04 1.16
C ARG A 93 19.01 -3.87 1.02
N ALA A 94 18.43 -4.34 -0.09
CA ALA A 94 17.02 -4.10 -0.40
C ALA A 94 16.16 -5.36 -0.22
N VAL A 95 14.99 -5.23 0.41
CA VAL A 95 14.04 -6.34 0.59
C VAL A 95 12.61 -5.87 0.34
N VAL A 96 11.86 -6.63 -0.46
CA VAL A 96 10.41 -6.42 -0.63
C VAL A 96 9.66 -7.13 0.50
N LEU A 97 9.01 -6.35 1.36
CA LEU A 97 8.16 -6.81 2.45
C LEU A 97 6.89 -7.47 1.94
N SER A 98 6.18 -6.83 1.01
CA SER A 98 4.88 -7.26 0.51
C SER A 98 4.48 -6.40 -0.70
N ALA A 99 3.81 -6.98 -1.69
CA ALA A 99 3.14 -6.28 -2.78
C ALA A 99 1.61 -6.17 -2.53
N ALA A 100 1.17 -6.51 -1.32
CA ALA A 100 -0.23 -6.58 -0.93
C ALA A 100 -0.55 -5.82 0.36
N ILE A 101 0.17 -4.73 0.66
CA ILE A 101 -0.17 -3.81 1.75
C ILE A 101 -1.60 -3.31 1.58
N GLN A 102 -2.46 -3.60 2.55
CA GLN A 102 -3.85 -3.19 2.58
C GLN A 102 -4.26 -2.81 4.01
N GLY A 103 -5.48 -2.26 4.14
CA GLY A 103 -6.05 -1.87 5.41
C GLY A 103 -6.00 -0.36 5.64
N ASP A 104 -6.39 0.07 6.84
CA ASP A 104 -6.45 1.49 7.18
C ASP A 104 -5.05 2.08 7.37
N VAL A 105 -4.80 3.25 6.79
CA VAL A 105 -3.50 3.96 6.87
C VAL A 105 -3.02 4.20 8.30
N LYS A 106 -3.90 4.26 9.31
CA LYS A 106 -3.50 4.35 10.72
C LYS A 106 -2.80 3.08 11.19
N SER A 107 -3.35 1.91 10.87
CA SER A 107 -2.74 0.62 11.22
C SER A 107 -1.46 0.39 10.43
N VAL A 108 -1.46 0.71 9.14
CA VAL A 108 -0.26 0.61 8.28
C VAL A 108 0.84 1.55 8.76
N ALA A 109 0.51 2.78 9.18
CA ALA A 109 1.50 3.71 9.72
C ALA A 109 2.13 3.19 11.02
N ARG A 110 1.31 2.66 11.94
CA ARG A 110 1.80 2.03 13.17
C ARG A 110 2.72 0.84 12.87
N PHE A 111 2.39 0.06 11.84
CA PHE A 111 3.24 -1.04 11.37
C PHE A 111 4.62 -0.52 10.93
N TYR A 112 4.69 0.49 10.07
CA TYR A 112 5.98 1.08 9.67
C TYR A 112 6.75 1.72 10.83
N GLY A 113 6.05 2.37 11.77
CA GLY A 113 6.66 2.92 12.97
C GLY A 113 7.33 1.85 13.83
N LEU A 114 6.61 0.76 14.11
CA LEU A 114 7.15 -0.39 14.87
C LEU A 114 8.28 -1.08 14.10
N LEU A 115 8.08 -1.34 12.80
CA LEU A 115 9.09 -1.95 11.94
C LEU A 115 10.40 -1.15 11.96
N THR A 116 10.32 0.17 11.86
CA THR A 116 11.49 1.05 11.89
C THR A 116 12.24 0.93 13.22
N ARG A 117 11.52 0.89 14.35
CA ARG A 117 12.14 0.78 15.68
C ARG A 117 12.80 -0.57 15.89
N VAL A 118 12.12 -1.65 15.52
CA VAL A 118 12.64 -3.02 15.63
C VAL A 118 13.86 -3.20 14.73
N ALA A 119 13.76 -2.82 13.46
CA ALA A 119 14.88 -2.85 12.52
C ALA A 119 16.06 -1.98 12.99
N GLY A 120 15.76 -0.76 13.48
CA GLY A 120 16.77 0.14 14.04
C GLY A 120 17.51 -0.44 15.24
N ALA A 121 16.80 -1.10 16.16
CA ALA A 121 17.42 -1.75 17.31
C ALA A 121 18.41 -2.88 16.92
N HIS A 122 18.21 -3.52 15.77
CA HIS A 122 19.16 -4.49 15.22
C HIS A 122 20.40 -3.82 14.62
N LEU A 123 20.27 -2.60 14.07
CA LEU A 123 21.37 -1.83 13.50
C LEU A 123 22.20 -1.10 14.55
N THR A 124 21.60 -0.72 15.69
CA THR A 124 22.26 0.03 16.77
C THR A 124 22.23 -0.72 18.11
N PRO A 125 23.24 -1.55 18.44
CA PRO A 125 23.30 -2.23 19.73
C PRO A 125 23.56 -1.26 20.90
N PRO A 126 23.11 -1.58 22.14
CA PRO A 126 22.49 -2.84 22.57
C PRO A 126 20.94 -2.87 22.48
N VAL A 127 20.41 -4.07 22.22
CA VAL A 127 18.96 -4.39 22.26
C VAL A 127 18.44 -4.25 23.69
N THR A 128 17.33 -3.54 23.89
CA THR A 128 16.76 -3.27 25.22
C THR A 128 15.51 -4.11 25.49
N ARG A 129 14.95 -4.08 26.71
CA ARG A 129 13.65 -4.71 26.98
C ARG A 129 12.50 -4.10 26.17
N ALA A 130 12.58 -2.79 25.91
CA ALA A 130 11.57 -2.08 25.12
C ALA A 130 11.50 -2.60 23.67
N SER A 131 12.64 -2.98 23.08
CA SER A 131 12.66 -3.54 21.71
C SER A 131 12.01 -4.93 21.63
N VAL A 132 12.04 -5.74 22.70
CA VAL A 132 11.34 -7.05 22.73
C VAL A 132 9.82 -6.86 22.75
N GLU A 133 9.33 -5.88 23.51
CA GLU A 133 7.90 -5.55 23.54
C GLU A 133 7.42 -4.96 22.20
N GLU A 134 8.22 -4.09 21.57
CA GLU A 134 7.94 -3.53 20.24
C GLU A 134 7.95 -4.60 19.15
N GLU A 135 8.85 -5.59 19.23
CA GLU A 135 8.88 -6.73 18.31
C GLU A 135 7.61 -7.58 18.43
N ALA A 136 7.16 -7.89 19.65
CA ALA A 136 5.90 -8.62 19.85
C ALA A 136 4.69 -7.85 19.28
N GLN A 137 4.64 -6.53 19.50
CA GLN A 137 3.59 -5.67 18.94
C GLN A 137 3.62 -5.60 17.41
N LEU A 138 4.81 -5.64 16.81
CA LEU A 138 4.99 -5.67 15.36
C LEU A 138 4.39 -6.95 14.77
N TRP A 139 4.68 -8.11 15.37
CA TRP A 139 4.14 -9.39 14.93
C TRP A 139 2.61 -9.48 15.09
N GLU A 140 2.08 -8.98 16.20
CA GLU A 140 0.63 -8.92 16.43
C GLU A 140 -0.07 -8.05 15.38
N LEU A 141 0.44 -6.84 15.14
CA LEU A 141 -0.12 -5.93 14.14
C LEU A 141 0.02 -6.47 12.70
N ALA A 142 1.14 -7.13 12.39
CA ALA A 142 1.33 -7.80 11.10
C ALA A 142 0.26 -8.87 10.86
N ALA A 143 -0.10 -9.65 11.89
CA ALA A 143 -1.18 -10.63 11.80
C ALA A 143 -2.56 -9.96 11.63
N GLU A 144 -2.83 -8.85 12.33
CA GLU A 144 -4.08 -8.10 12.20
C GLU A 144 -4.29 -7.49 10.80
N LEU A 145 -3.22 -7.13 10.11
CA LEU A 145 -3.29 -6.58 8.75
C LEU A 145 -3.62 -7.64 7.68
N HIS A 146 -3.54 -8.95 8.00
CA HIS A 146 -3.86 -10.05 7.10
C HIS A 146 -3.15 -9.97 5.74
N LEU A 147 -1.86 -9.63 5.75
CA LEU A 147 -1.04 -9.46 4.54
C LEU A 147 -0.53 -10.83 4.04
N PRO A 148 -1.01 -11.33 2.88
CA PRO A 148 -0.80 -12.73 2.48
C PRO A 148 0.64 -13.06 2.09
N ASP A 149 1.42 -12.08 1.65
CA ASP A 149 2.78 -12.22 1.11
C ASP A 149 3.83 -11.50 1.96
N LEU A 150 3.51 -11.20 3.22
CA LEU A 150 4.40 -10.45 4.11
C LEU A 150 5.66 -11.25 4.49
N GLN A 151 6.83 -10.76 4.07
CA GLN A 151 8.16 -11.30 4.34
C GLN A 151 8.84 -10.59 5.51
N LEU A 152 8.14 -10.48 6.65
CA LEU A 152 8.64 -9.71 7.80
C LEU A 152 9.90 -10.33 8.41
N LYS A 153 9.94 -11.67 8.53
CA LYS A 153 11.08 -12.38 9.12
C LYS A 153 12.33 -12.17 8.28
N GLU A 154 12.22 -12.41 6.98
CA GLU A 154 13.29 -12.31 6.01
C GLU A 154 13.82 -10.87 5.92
N ALA A 155 12.94 -9.88 6.03
CA ALA A 155 13.34 -8.48 6.09
C ALA A 155 14.15 -8.14 7.34
N LEU A 156 13.75 -8.62 8.53
CA LEU A 156 14.51 -8.40 9.76
C LEU A 156 15.86 -9.13 9.75
N GLU A 157 15.91 -10.35 9.22
CA GLU A 157 17.17 -11.09 9.02
C GLU A 157 18.11 -10.32 8.07
N ALA A 158 17.59 -9.80 6.95
CA ALA A 158 18.37 -9.00 6.02
C ALA A 158 18.87 -7.68 6.62
N VAL A 159 18.10 -7.05 7.53
CA VAL A 159 18.54 -5.87 8.29
C VAL A 159 19.74 -6.21 9.16
N VAL A 160 19.69 -7.33 9.90
CA VAL A 160 20.79 -7.80 10.75
C VAL A 160 22.05 -8.09 9.93
N GLU A 161 21.89 -8.64 8.74
CA GLU A 161 23.00 -9.04 7.85
C GLU A 161 23.56 -7.90 6.99
N ALA A 162 22.86 -6.76 6.88
CA ALA A 162 23.16 -5.74 5.88
C ALA A 162 24.57 -5.13 5.99
N GLY A 163 25.09 -4.97 7.22
CA GLY A 163 26.38 -4.33 7.47
C GLY A 163 26.51 -2.89 6.90
N GLY A 164 25.40 -2.26 6.54
CA GLY A 164 25.30 -1.03 5.75
C GLY A 164 23.84 -0.58 5.59
N PRO A 165 23.56 0.39 4.69
CA PRO A 165 22.22 0.95 4.55
C PRO A 165 21.22 -0.07 4.02
N VAL A 166 19.97 -0.01 4.52
CA VAL A 166 18.88 -0.92 4.17
C VAL A 166 17.73 -0.15 3.51
N CYS A 167 17.10 -0.78 2.51
CA CYS A 167 15.87 -0.29 1.92
C CYS A 167 14.79 -1.39 2.02
N LEU A 168 13.76 -1.14 2.83
CA LEU A 168 12.60 -2.02 2.89
C LEU A 168 11.52 -1.45 1.97
N LEU A 169 11.11 -2.24 0.98
CA LEU A 169 10.12 -1.86 0.00
C LEU A 169 8.81 -2.57 0.29
N ALA A 170 7.68 -1.92 0.05
CA ALA A 170 6.39 -2.59 0.01
C ALA A 170 5.48 -1.87 -0.97
N GLY A 171 4.35 -2.48 -1.30
CA GLY A 171 3.33 -1.84 -2.11
C GLY A 171 2.00 -2.53 -1.96
N GLY A 172 0.97 -1.95 -2.55
CA GLY A 172 -0.42 -2.35 -2.37
C GLY A 172 -1.33 -1.15 -2.44
N GLU A 173 -2.48 -1.21 -1.77
CA GLU A 173 -3.49 -0.15 -1.85
C GLU A 173 -4.18 0.05 -0.49
N PRO A 174 -3.53 0.76 0.46
CA PRO A 174 -4.13 1.11 1.73
C PRO A 174 -5.34 2.05 1.54
N THR A 175 -6.17 2.13 2.57
CA THR A 175 -7.39 2.93 2.58
C THR A 175 -7.32 4.00 3.66
N VAL A 176 -7.98 5.14 3.40
CA VAL A 176 -8.11 6.23 4.35
C VAL A 176 -9.57 6.41 4.73
N GLN A 177 -9.85 6.45 6.03
CA GLN A 177 -11.17 6.84 6.52
C GLN A 177 -11.32 8.35 6.50
N LEU A 178 -12.21 8.84 5.64
CA LEU A 178 -12.54 10.27 5.55
C LEU A 178 -13.46 10.67 6.71
N GLN A 179 -12.98 11.60 7.52
CA GLN A 179 -13.68 12.21 8.66
C GLN A 179 -13.77 13.74 8.53
N GLY A 180 -12.85 14.36 7.78
CA GLY A 180 -12.82 15.79 7.51
C GLY A 180 -13.09 16.15 6.05
N SER A 181 -12.99 17.45 5.76
CA SER A 181 -13.19 18.03 4.43
C SER A 181 -11.90 18.59 3.82
N GLY A 182 -10.75 18.16 4.35
CA GLY A 182 -9.43 18.54 3.88
C GLY A 182 -9.10 17.99 2.50
N LYS A 183 -7.92 18.36 2.00
CA LYS A 183 -7.38 17.85 0.76
C LYS A 183 -6.20 16.92 1.04
N GLY A 184 -6.16 15.76 0.40
CA GLY A 184 -5.12 14.77 0.60
C GLY A 184 -5.44 13.45 -0.10
N GLY A 185 -4.52 12.51 -0.01
CA GLY A 185 -4.75 11.13 -0.42
C GLY A 185 -4.12 10.16 0.57
N ARG A 186 -4.28 8.85 0.28
CA ARG A 186 -3.82 7.77 1.16
C ARG A 186 -2.31 7.77 1.33
N ASN A 187 -1.53 8.09 0.30
CA ASN A 187 -0.07 8.09 0.37
C ASN A 187 0.46 9.28 1.19
N GLN A 188 -0.08 10.48 0.97
CA GLN A 188 0.22 11.65 1.78
C GLN A 188 -0.21 11.43 3.23
N GLU A 189 -1.41 10.90 3.48
CA GLU A 189 -1.86 10.65 4.84
C GLU A 189 -1.04 9.55 5.53
N LEU A 190 -0.68 8.48 4.83
CA LEU A 190 0.22 7.44 5.34
C LEU A 190 1.58 8.02 5.70
N ALA A 191 2.21 8.79 4.81
CA ALA A 191 3.48 9.43 5.07
C ALA A 191 3.42 10.35 6.31
N LEU A 192 2.39 11.20 6.43
CA LEU A 192 2.22 12.08 7.59
C LEU A 192 2.05 11.29 8.90
N ARG A 193 1.28 10.21 8.88
CA ARG A 193 1.09 9.32 10.04
C ARG A 193 2.38 8.60 10.41
N VAL A 194 3.13 8.08 9.42
CA VAL A 194 4.44 7.46 9.68
C VAL A 194 5.41 8.46 10.30
N GLY A 195 5.50 9.67 9.76
CA GLY A 195 6.34 10.72 10.35
C GLY A 195 5.96 11.04 11.81
N ALA A 196 4.67 11.01 12.13
CA ALA A 196 4.21 11.14 13.51
C ALA A 196 4.64 9.95 14.39
N GLU A 197 4.52 8.71 13.89
CA GLU A 197 4.96 7.49 14.61
C GLU A 197 6.47 7.47 14.85
N LEU A 198 7.26 7.90 13.86
CA LEU A 198 8.72 8.00 13.96
C LEU A 198 9.16 9.04 14.99
N GLY A 199 8.44 10.16 15.10
CA GLY A 199 8.75 11.24 16.04
C GLY A 199 8.39 10.97 17.50
N GLN A 200 7.65 9.90 17.82
CA GLN A 200 7.24 9.59 19.20
C GLN A 200 8.41 9.20 20.11
N ARG A 201 9.48 8.62 19.55
CA ARG A 201 10.65 8.15 20.29
C ARG A 201 11.93 8.43 19.50
N PRO A 202 13.04 8.80 20.16
CA PRO A 202 14.32 8.92 19.49
C PRO A 202 14.77 7.60 18.87
N LEU A 203 15.21 7.63 17.61
CA LEU A 203 15.78 6.48 16.89
C LEU A 203 17.31 6.39 17.01
N GLY A 204 17.91 7.18 17.91
CA GLY A 204 19.35 7.24 18.09
C GLY A 204 20.06 7.83 16.87
N PRO A 205 21.21 7.28 16.44
CA PRO A 205 21.96 7.77 15.29
C PRO A 205 21.39 7.31 13.93
N LEU A 206 20.34 6.48 13.94
CA LEU A 206 19.76 5.92 12.74
C LEU A 206 19.10 7.01 11.90
N GLU A 207 19.56 7.15 10.66
CA GLU A 207 18.91 8.01 9.69
C GLU A 207 17.78 7.23 9.02
N VAL A 208 16.58 7.83 9.02
CA VAL A 208 15.38 7.21 8.48
C VAL A 208 14.70 8.13 7.49
N LEU A 209 14.28 7.58 6.36
CA LEU A 209 13.36 8.23 5.43
C LEU A 209 12.27 7.25 5.05
N PHE A 210 11.02 7.69 5.15
CA PHE A 210 9.87 6.95 4.64
C PHE A 210 9.25 7.72 3.48
N LEU A 211 9.01 7.02 2.37
CA LEU A 211 8.33 7.55 1.18
C LEU A 211 7.12 6.67 0.87
N SER A 212 6.00 7.29 0.50
CA SER A 212 4.81 6.60 0.00
C SER A 212 4.27 7.39 -1.19
N GLY A 213 3.96 6.68 -2.29
CA GLY A 213 3.41 7.31 -3.48
C GLY A 213 2.69 6.36 -4.43
N GLY A 214 1.67 6.89 -5.11
CA GLY A 214 0.92 6.23 -6.16
C GLY A 214 1.72 6.15 -7.46
N THR A 215 1.71 4.98 -8.09
CA THR A 215 2.45 4.74 -9.34
C THR A 215 1.82 5.42 -10.55
N ASP A 216 0.58 5.92 -10.42
CA ASP A 216 -0.10 6.77 -11.40
C ASP A 216 0.36 8.23 -11.39
N GLY A 217 1.09 8.61 -10.35
CA GLY A 217 1.61 9.95 -10.16
C GLY A 217 0.62 10.92 -9.52
N GLN A 218 -0.46 10.41 -8.93
CA GLN A 218 -1.49 11.18 -8.25
C GLN A 218 -1.93 10.49 -6.96
N ASP A 219 -2.15 11.27 -5.90
CA ASP A 219 -2.65 10.78 -4.62
C ASP A 219 -3.86 11.60 -4.19
N GLY A 220 -5.03 10.95 -4.19
CA GLY A 220 -6.32 11.61 -3.99
C GLY A 220 -6.57 12.70 -5.05
N PRO A 221 -7.37 13.74 -4.75
CA PRO A 221 -7.65 14.84 -5.67
C PRO A 221 -6.51 15.87 -5.69
N THR A 222 -5.24 15.45 -5.78
CA THR A 222 -4.05 16.31 -5.72
C THR A 222 -3.12 16.12 -6.90
N GLU A 223 -2.19 17.06 -7.10
CA GLU A 223 -1.13 16.98 -8.11
C GLU A 223 0.15 16.27 -7.63
N ALA A 224 0.17 15.84 -6.37
CA ALA A 224 1.26 15.06 -5.80
C ALA A 224 0.96 13.58 -5.97
N ALA A 225 1.99 12.77 -6.21
CA ALA A 225 1.91 11.31 -6.18
C ALA A 225 1.89 10.78 -4.75
N GLY A 226 2.29 11.57 -3.77
CA GLY A 226 2.48 11.14 -2.39
C GLY A 226 3.37 12.11 -1.62
N ALA A 227 4.06 11.61 -0.61
CA ALA A 227 4.99 12.40 0.19
C ALA A 227 6.10 11.53 0.81
N TRP A 228 7.12 12.20 1.34
CA TRP A 228 8.18 11.57 2.11
C TRP A 228 8.44 12.30 3.42
N VAL A 229 8.89 11.57 4.43
CA VAL A 229 9.03 12.05 5.80
C VAL A 229 10.29 11.50 6.46
N VAL A 230 10.72 12.21 7.50
CA VAL A 230 11.85 11.86 8.39
C VAL A 230 11.38 11.95 9.85
N PRO A 231 12.09 11.36 10.83
CA PRO A 231 11.66 11.35 12.23
C PRO A 231 11.42 12.74 12.83
N GLU A 232 12.11 13.77 12.35
CA GLU A 232 11.99 15.15 12.82
C GLU A 232 10.75 15.88 12.29
N LEU A 233 9.92 15.24 11.46
CA LEU A 233 8.76 15.86 10.82
C LEU A 233 7.89 16.64 11.82
N ALA A 234 7.50 15.99 12.92
CA ALA A 234 6.58 16.58 13.89
C ALA A 234 7.18 17.79 14.62
N SER A 235 8.47 17.72 14.98
CA SER A 235 9.15 18.83 15.68
C SER A 235 9.43 20.00 14.74
N GLN A 236 9.82 19.72 13.50
CA GLN A 236 10.01 20.74 12.46
C GLN A 236 8.68 21.40 12.08
N ALA A 237 7.61 20.62 11.94
CA ALA A 237 6.27 21.14 11.64
C ALA A 237 5.78 22.07 12.76
N ALA A 238 5.96 21.67 14.02
CA ALA A 238 5.62 22.51 15.17
C ALA A 238 6.40 23.84 15.17
N ALA A 239 7.68 23.84 14.78
CA ALA A 239 8.48 25.05 14.65
C ALA A 239 7.97 26.00 13.54
N GLU A 240 7.27 25.47 12.54
CA GLU A 240 6.58 26.23 11.47
C GLU A 240 5.11 26.56 11.82
N GLY A 241 4.64 26.21 13.02
CA GLY A 241 3.27 26.45 13.47
C GLY A 241 2.24 25.48 12.87
N LEU A 242 2.69 24.33 12.36
CA LEU A 242 1.83 23.29 11.77
C LEU A 242 1.57 22.19 12.80
N ASP A 243 0.30 21.94 13.10
CA ASP A 243 -0.14 20.85 13.99
C ASP A 243 -0.50 19.60 13.18
N VAL A 244 0.40 18.61 13.19
CA VAL A 244 0.23 17.32 12.52
C VAL A 244 -1.10 16.65 12.86
N ALA A 245 -1.50 16.63 14.14
CA ALA A 245 -2.73 15.97 14.58
C ALA A 245 -3.98 16.71 14.08
N ALA A 246 -3.94 18.04 14.03
CA ALA A 246 -5.01 18.85 13.47
C ALA A 246 -5.19 18.63 11.97
N PHE A 247 -4.11 18.49 11.19
CA PHE A 247 -4.20 18.18 9.76
C PHE A 247 -4.70 16.76 9.50
N LEU A 248 -4.23 15.77 10.27
CA LEU A 248 -4.71 14.39 10.17
C LEU A 248 -6.20 14.27 10.51
N SER A 249 -6.69 14.93 11.56
CA SER A 249 -8.11 14.87 11.93
C SER A 249 -9.05 15.50 10.91
N ARG A 250 -8.52 16.33 10.01
CA ARG A 250 -9.26 16.96 8.91
C ARG A 250 -9.08 16.26 7.55
N ASN A 251 -8.29 15.18 7.48
CA ASN A 251 -7.82 14.56 6.24
C ASN A 251 -7.21 15.59 5.27
N ASP A 252 -6.36 16.48 5.80
CA ASP A 252 -5.81 17.63 5.07
C ASP A 252 -4.28 17.53 4.87
N SER A 253 -3.80 16.30 4.59
CA SER A 253 -2.38 15.98 4.47
C SER A 253 -1.69 16.75 3.33
N HIS A 254 -2.40 17.06 2.25
CA HIS A 254 -1.82 17.82 1.14
C HIS A 254 -1.53 19.27 1.53
N THR A 255 -2.47 19.93 2.21
CA THR A 255 -2.25 21.30 2.69
C THR A 255 -1.12 21.34 3.71
N PHE A 256 -1.03 20.34 4.60
CA PHE A 256 0.10 20.18 5.52
C PHE A 256 1.43 20.17 4.75
N PHE A 257 1.60 19.26 3.79
CA PHE A 257 2.88 19.12 3.08
C PHE A 257 3.18 20.30 2.16
N ARG A 258 2.17 20.96 1.58
CA ARG A 258 2.36 22.21 0.83
C ARG A 258 2.93 23.33 1.69
N CYS A 259 2.49 23.45 2.93
CA CYS A 259 3.00 24.45 3.87
C CYS A 259 4.36 24.03 4.43
N PHE A 260 4.48 22.78 4.87
CA PHE A 260 5.66 22.25 5.53
C PHE A 260 6.88 22.33 4.63
N ARG A 261 7.92 23.06 5.07
CA ARG A 261 9.16 23.26 4.32
C ARG A 261 8.92 23.77 2.90
N GLY A 262 7.84 24.52 2.68
CA GLY A 262 7.46 25.05 1.38
C GLY A 262 7.16 24.00 0.30
N GLY A 263 6.68 22.81 0.68
CA GLY A 263 6.30 21.77 -0.29
C GLY A 263 7.40 20.76 -0.61
N ALA A 264 8.60 20.89 -0.02
CA ALA A 264 9.75 20.03 -0.34
C ALA A 264 9.51 18.53 -0.06
N HIS A 265 8.54 18.21 0.79
CA HIS A 265 8.19 16.85 1.19
C HIS A 265 7.12 16.20 0.31
N LEU A 266 6.54 16.94 -0.65
CA LEU A 266 5.64 16.37 -1.64
C LEU A 266 6.43 15.62 -2.71
N LEU A 267 5.91 14.45 -3.09
CA LEU A 267 6.42 13.70 -4.23
C LEU A 267 5.68 14.15 -5.49
N HIS A 268 6.40 14.75 -6.44
CA HIS A 268 5.86 15.15 -7.74
C HIS A 268 6.53 14.38 -8.86
N THR A 269 5.82 13.40 -9.41
CA THR A 269 6.26 12.65 -10.61
C THR A 269 5.60 13.19 -11.89
N GLY A 270 4.47 13.90 -11.74
CA GLY A 270 3.51 14.07 -12.83
C GLY A 270 2.78 12.76 -13.15
N LEU A 271 1.76 12.83 -14.01
CA LEU A 271 1.04 11.64 -14.47
C LEU A 271 1.98 10.70 -15.21
N THR A 272 2.07 9.45 -14.75
CA THR A 272 3.01 8.46 -15.29
C THR A 272 2.46 7.73 -16.52
N GLY A 273 1.13 7.74 -16.69
CA GLY A 273 0.44 7.00 -17.75
C GLY A 273 0.29 5.50 -17.48
N THR A 274 0.54 5.05 -16.25
CA THR A 274 0.34 3.67 -15.78
C THR A 274 -0.32 3.69 -14.40
N ASN A 275 -0.89 2.58 -13.95
CA ASN A 275 -1.31 2.42 -12.55
C ASN A 275 -1.12 0.97 -12.14
N VAL A 276 -0.26 0.75 -11.14
CA VAL A 276 -0.04 -0.54 -10.50
C VAL A 276 -0.06 -0.36 -8.97
N MET A 277 -0.98 0.48 -8.48
CA MET A 277 -1.21 0.80 -7.07
C MET A 277 -0.08 1.65 -6.44
N ASP A 278 0.11 1.55 -5.12
CA ASP A 278 1.05 2.38 -4.36
C ASP A 278 2.39 1.66 -4.11
N ALA A 279 3.45 2.43 -3.94
CA ALA A 279 4.77 1.96 -3.52
C ALA A 279 5.25 2.73 -2.29
N HIS A 280 5.78 1.99 -1.31
CA HIS A 280 6.33 2.49 -0.06
C HIS A 280 7.80 2.09 0.05
N LEU A 281 8.65 3.04 0.44
CA LEU A 281 10.08 2.79 0.64
C LEU A 281 10.48 3.32 2.01
N LEU A 282 11.08 2.45 2.82
CA LEU A 282 11.67 2.78 4.12
C LEU A 282 13.18 2.60 4.02
N PHE A 283 13.91 3.70 4.08
CA PHE A 283 15.36 3.74 4.08
C PHE A 283 15.88 3.85 5.51
N LEU A 284 16.85 3.00 5.85
CA LEU A 284 17.53 2.97 7.15
C LEU A 284 19.04 3.07 6.91
N ARG A 285 19.72 4.05 7.51
CA ARG A 285 21.17 4.30 7.30
C ARG A 285 21.91 4.62 8.59
#